data_AF-A0AAN0LKL6-F1
#
_entry.id   AF-A0AAN0LKL6-F1
#
_cell.length_a   1.000
_cell.length_b   1.000
_cell.length_c   1.000
_cell.angle_alpha   90.00
_cell.angle_beta   90.00
_cell.angle_gamma   90.00
#
_symmetry.space_group_name_H-M   'P 1'
#
loop_
_entity.id
_entity.type
_entity.pdbx_description
1 polymer ?
#
loop_
_entity_poly.entity_id
_entity_poly.type
_entity_poly.pdbx_seq_one_letter_code
_entity_poly.pdbx_strand_id
1 'polypeptide(L)'
;MPMDQAKLNKRIDDVVRMRSILHPNDWLDESQLMMTRWFDYRFMSPLDATLLFGQHYIAGLRSHMRKHFDAERAGEITGIKEGLPAVRAAWFTGLWRARARTDAIFVPYDLLIDFSFDFSSRRKRYWNMLPQQLHASERNAEAWWAVFLERVEDLLPICMKRVGEMPHYRMENDLDLPPQRHFRTLMLSEMRHENRMLAEQIADRVLVKRHLTLDQALSLAPADADRIEVEQRAKAIAEDRAWEIQPITKLDEADLLPSCFAVAETINESRAPCDTCVLAARCKQAAAEAIEITIRRKGSASPVLTESRERIRRNTKSFRSNKKTSSGASEQLH
;
A
#
# COMPACT_ATOMS: atom_id res chain seq x y z
N MET A 1 13.69 22.42 -0.74
CA MET A 1 13.26 23.25 -1.90
C MET A 1 11.77 23.51 -1.73
N PRO A 2 11.18 24.60 -2.26
CA PRO A 2 9.74 24.74 -2.17
C PRO A 2 9.07 23.56 -2.90
N MET A 3 8.21 22.84 -2.18
CA MET A 3 7.45 21.69 -2.69
C MET A 3 6.55 22.11 -3.85
N ASP A 4 6.44 21.28 -4.89
CA ASP A 4 5.51 21.49 -5.99
C ASP A 4 4.06 21.54 -5.47
N GLN A 5 3.47 22.72 -5.56
CA GLN A 5 2.13 22.98 -5.05
C GLN A 5 1.05 22.21 -5.83
N ALA A 6 1.24 21.94 -7.12
CA ALA A 6 0.27 21.20 -7.91
C ALA A 6 0.18 19.73 -7.45
N LYS A 7 1.33 19.11 -7.17
CA LYS A 7 1.41 17.75 -6.64
C LYS A 7 0.84 17.66 -5.22
N LEU A 8 1.15 18.64 -4.36
CA LEU A 8 0.56 18.73 -3.03
C LEU A 8 -0.98 18.87 -3.09
N ASN A 9 -1.48 19.75 -3.96
CA ASN A 9 -2.91 19.92 -4.16
C ASN A 9 -3.59 18.63 -4.65
N LYS A 10 -2.96 17.89 -5.58
CA LYS A 10 -3.46 16.56 -6.00
C LYS A 10 -3.57 15.63 -4.79
N ARG A 11 -2.54 15.56 -3.93
CA ARG A 11 -2.55 14.71 -2.74
C ARG A 11 -3.71 15.05 -1.80
N ILE A 12 -3.96 16.34 -1.58
CA ILE A 12 -5.09 16.80 -0.75
C ILE A 12 -6.42 16.44 -1.42
N ASP A 13 -6.56 16.65 -2.73
CA ASP A 13 -7.76 16.27 -3.48
C ASP A 13 -8.02 14.75 -3.44
N ASP A 14 -6.99 13.91 -3.50
CA ASP A 14 -7.12 12.45 -3.36
C ASP A 14 -7.72 12.09 -1.98
N VAL A 15 -7.26 12.75 -0.91
CA VAL A 15 -7.82 12.57 0.44
C VAL A 15 -9.26 13.05 0.49
N VAL A 16 -9.58 14.22 -0.07
CA VAL A 16 -10.97 14.73 -0.15
C VAL A 16 -11.88 13.74 -0.88
N ARG A 17 -11.40 13.14 -1.98
CA ARG A 17 -12.14 12.14 -2.75
C ARG A 17 -12.35 10.87 -1.95
N MET A 18 -11.30 10.32 -1.35
CA MET A 18 -11.39 9.16 -0.44
C MET A 18 -12.44 9.40 0.66
N ARG A 19 -12.35 10.53 1.37
CA ARG A 19 -13.27 10.93 2.46
C ARG A 19 -14.73 11.01 2.00
N SER A 20 -14.95 11.34 0.73
CA SER A 20 -16.29 11.53 0.15
C SER A 20 -16.98 10.22 -0.23
N ILE A 21 -16.24 9.13 -0.46
CA ILE A 21 -16.80 7.90 -1.07
C ILE A 21 -16.63 6.63 -0.24
N LEU A 22 -15.74 6.63 0.74
CA LEU A 22 -15.50 5.48 1.64
C LEU A 22 -15.95 5.80 3.07
N HIS A 23 -16.03 4.81 3.94
CA HIS A 23 -16.31 5.03 5.35
C HIS A 23 -14.99 5.23 6.12
N PRO A 24 -14.92 6.06 7.18
CA PRO A 24 -13.69 6.24 7.98
C PRO A 24 -13.04 4.94 8.45
N ASN A 25 -13.86 3.97 8.86
CA ASN A 25 -13.37 2.64 9.23
C ASN A 25 -12.65 1.88 8.10
N ASP A 26 -12.78 2.27 6.84
CA ASP A 26 -12.08 1.62 5.74
C ASP A 26 -10.65 2.16 5.57
N TRP A 27 -10.32 3.36 6.10
CA TRP A 27 -9.02 4.00 5.94
C TRP A 27 -8.33 4.37 7.27
N LEU A 28 -8.84 3.90 8.42
CA LEU A 28 -8.31 4.25 9.75
C LEU A 28 -6.88 3.73 9.99
N ASP A 29 -6.48 2.70 9.26
CA ASP A 29 -5.19 2.01 9.42
C ASP A 29 -4.14 2.42 8.38
N GLU A 30 -4.41 3.40 7.49
CA GLU A 30 -3.49 3.76 6.41
C GLU A 30 -2.08 4.16 6.89
N SER A 31 -1.94 4.76 8.08
CA SER A 31 -0.61 5.06 8.65
C SER A 31 0.18 3.81 9.05
N GLN A 32 -0.50 2.77 9.53
CA GLN A 32 0.13 1.49 9.84
C GLN A 32 0.42 0.70 8.55
N LEU A 33 -0.54 0.66 7.61
CA LEU A 33 -0.39 0.00 6.32
C LEU A 33 0.75 0.58 5.48
N MET A 34 1.04 1.88 5.62
CA MET A 34 2.18 2.51 4.95
C MET A 34 3.52 1.85 5.32
N MET A 35 3.64 1.33 6.54
CA MET A 35 4.87 0.66 6.99
C MET A 35 4.96 -0.79 6.53
N THR A 36 3.82 -1.47 6.36
CA THR A 36 3.76 -2.89 5.99
C THR A 36 3.58 -3.12 4.49
N ARG A 37 3.18 -2.11 3.72
CA ARG A 37 2.99 -2.28 2.28
C ARG A 37 4.31 -2.38 1.53
N TRP A 38 4.21 -2.98 0.34
CA TRP A 38 5.30 -3.07 -0.61
C TRP A 38 5.85 -1.68 -0.96
N PHE A 39 7.16 -1.61 -1.20
CA PHE A 39 7.92 -0.37 -1.29
C PHE A 39 7.41 0.59 -2.36
N ASP A 40 7.02 0.05 -3.51
CA ASP A 40 6.52 0.79 -4.68
C ASP A 40 5.33 1.69 -4.32
N TYR A 41 4.53 1.28 -3.33
CA TYR A 41 3.25 1.90 -3.03
C TYR A 41 3.31 2.82 -1.80
N ARG A 42 4.47 2.97 -1.13
CA ARG A 42 4.62 3.74 0.11
C ARG A 42 4.50 5.25 -0.08
N PHE A 43 4.79 5.74 -1.28
CA PHE A 43 4.71 7.17 -1.63
C PHE A 43 3.53 7.49 -2.55
N MET A 44 2.70 6.51 -2.90
CA MET A 44 1.44 6.71 -3.63
C MET A 44 0.33 7.15 -2.67
N SER A 45 -0.64 7.96 -3.11
CA SER A 45 -1.83 8.21 -2.28
C SER A 45 -2.59 6.89 -2.08
N PRO A 46 -3.35 6.70 -0.98
CA PRO A 46 -4.11 5.47 -0.77
C PRO A 46 -5.14 5.24 -1.88
N LEU A 47 -5.58 6.33 -2.51
CA LEU A 47 -6.44 6.31 -3.67
C LEU A 47 -5.72 5.80 -4.92
N ASP A 48 -4.57 6.38 -5.27
CA ASP A 48 -3.75 5.93 -6.39
C ASP A 48 -3.34 4.46 -6.23
N ALA A 49 -2.93 4.06 -5.02
CA ALA A 49 -2.59 2.67 -4.69
C ALA A 49 -3.77 1.72 -4.89
N THR A 50 -5.00 2.15 -4.58
CA THR A 50 -6.21 1.35 -4.80
C THR A 50 -6.57 1.23 -6.29
N LEU A 51 -6.37 2.29 -7.07
CA LEU A 51 -6.56 2.25 -8.52
C LEU A 51 -5.54 1.32 -9.19
N LEU A 52 -4.26 1.40 -8.78
CA LEU A 52 -3.21 0.50 -9.24
C LEU A 52 -3.51 -0.96 -8.88
N PHE A 53 -3.98 -1.23 -7.66
CA PHE A 53 -4.44 -2.57 -7.27
C PHE A 53 -5.58 -3.07 -8.18
N GLY A 54 -6.51 -2.19 -8.55
CA GLY A 54 -7.56 -2.50 -9.53
C GLY A 54 -7.02 -2.87 -10.91
N GLN A 55 -5.99 -2.17 -11.39
CA GLN A 55 -5.33 -2.48 -12.67
C GLN A 55 -4.67 -3.86 -12.64
N HIS A 56 -3.92 -4.18 -11.57
CA HIS A 56 -3.33 -5.51 -11.40
C HIS A 56 -4.41 -6.60 -11.30
N TYR A 57 -5.53 -6.32 -10.63
CA TYR A 57 -6.64 -7.27 -10.52
C TYR A 57 -7.23 -7.58 -11.89
N ILE A 58 -7.51 -6.55 -12.70
CA ILE A 58 -8.01 -6.73 -14.07
C ILE A 58 -6.99 -7.53 -14.89
N ALA A 59 -5.71 -7.17 -14.83
CA ALA A 59 -4.66 -7.87 -15.56
C ALA A 59 -4.56 -9.36 -15.17
N GLY A 60 -4.56 -9.66 -13.87
CA GLY A 60 -4.53 -11.02 -13.34
C GLY A 60 -5.78 -11.82 -13.72
N LEU A 61 -6.96 -11.22 -13.65
CA LEU A 61 -8.21 -11.86 -14.11
C LEU A 61 -8.16 -12.20 -15.60
N ARG A 62 -7.69 -11.27 -16.44
CA ARG A 62 -7.53 -11.53 -17.88
C ARG A 62 -6.51 -12.64 -18.13
N SER A 63 -5.38 -12.64 -17.43
CA SER A 63 -4.37 -13.70 -17.50
C SER A 63 -4.95 -15.07 -17.14
N HIS A 64 -5.71 -15.13 -16.04
CA HIS A 64 -6.40 -16.33 -15.59
C HIS A 64 -7.43 -16.84 -16.61
N MET A 65 -8.25 -15.94 -17.16
CA MET A 65 -9.24 -16.29 -18.19
C MET A 65 -8.58 -16.87 -19.45
N ARG A 66 -7.45 -16.30 -19.89
CA ARG A 66 -6.69 -16.83 -21.05
C ARG A 66 -6.15 -18.23 -20.80
N LYS A 67 -5.69 -18.51 -19.59
CA LYS A 67 -5.04 -19.79 -19.25
C LYS A 67 -6.04 -20.94 -19.04
N HIS A 68 -7.21 -20.65 -18.45
CA HIS A 68 -8.09 -21.71 -17.93
C HIS A 68 -9.47 -21.78 -18.58
N PHE A 69 -9.89 -20.77 -19.35
CA PHE A 69 -11.25 -20.70 -19.88
C PHE A 69 -11.28 -20.37 -21.37
N ASP A 70 -11.17 -19.10 -21.72
CA ASP A 70 -11.38 -18.59 -23.07
C ASP A 70 -10.44 -17.41 -23.32
N ALA A 71 -9.46 -17.63 -24.21
CA ALA A 71 -8.44 -16.65 -24.53
C ALA A 71 -8.97 -15.47 -25.36
N GLU A 72 -9.99 -15.68 -26.19
CA GLU A 72 -10.55 -14.65 -27.05
C GLU A 72 -11.37 -13.66 -26.23
N ARG A 73 -12.20 -14.17 -25.31
CA ARG A 73 -13.05 -13.33 -24.45
C ARG A 73 -12.32 -12.66 -23.30
N ALA A 74 -11.09 -13.08 -23.00
CA ALA A 74 -10.35 -12.56 -21.86
C ALA A 74 -10.12 -11.04 -21.94
N GLY A 75 -9.97 -10.45 -23.14
CA GLY A 75 -9.75 -9.01 -23.28
C GLY A 75 -10.90 -8.14 -22.77
N GLU A 76 -12.13 -8.63 -22.87
CA GLU A 76 -13.35 -7.88 -22.55
C GLU A 76 -13.72 -7.95 -21.06
N ILE A 77 -13.11 -8.87 -20.32
CA ILE A 77 -13.44 -9.11 -18.92
C ILE A 77 -12.63 -8.17 -18.01
N THR A 78 -13.33 -7.43 -17.17
CA THR A 78 -12.72 -6.57 -16.13
C THR A 78 -13.03 -7.08 -14.72
N GLY A 79 -14.20 -7.69 -14.49
CA GLY A 79 -14.65 -8.18 -13.18
C GLY A 79 -14.99 -7.09 -12.15
N ILE A 80 -14.56 -5.85 -12.38
CA ILE A 80 -14.90 -4.64 -11.62
C ILE A 80 -15.10 -3.47 -12.58
N LYS A 81 -15.70 -2.37 -12.10
CA LYS A 81 -15.75 -1.12 -12.86
C LYS A 81 -14.39 -0.43 -12.81
N GLU A 82 -14.03 0.26 -13.87
CA GLU A 82 -12.78 1.01 -13.94
C GLU A 82 -12.91 2.41 -13.30
N GLY A 83 -11.78 2.93 -12.83
CA GLY A 83 -11.67 4.31 -12.35
C GLY A 83 -12.25 4.57 -10.96
N LEU A 84 -12.44 5.85 -10.66
CA LEU A 84 -12.93 6.33 -9.37
C LEU A 84 -14.45 6.55 -9.44
N PRO A 85 -15.26 5.93 -8.56
CA PRO A 85 -16.69 6.21 -8.56
C PRO A 85 -17.00 7.64 -8.05
N ALA A 86 -18.01 8.29 -8.64
CA ALA A 86 -18.45 9.64 -8.25
C ALA A 86 -19.13 9.69 -6.86
N VAL A 87 -19.69 8.57 -6.43
CA VAL A 87 -20.37 8.36 -5.14
C VAL A 87 -19.92 7.04 -4.53
N ARG A 88 -20.26 6.79 -3.27
CA ARG A 88 -19.95 5.52 -2.61
C ARG A 88 -20.42 4.33 -3.44
N ALA A 89 -19.52 3.38 -3.69
CA ALA A 89 -19.82 2.16 -4.42
C ALA A 89 -19.26 0.92 -3.70
N ALA A 90 -20.09 -0.12 -3.59
CA ALA A 90 -19.74 -1.35 -2.88
C ALA A 90 -18.53 -2.06 -3.50
N TRP A 91 -18.46 -2.11 -4.85
CA TRP A 91 -17.34 -2.72 -5.57
C TRP A 91 -16.00 -2.03 -5.25
N PHE A 92 -15.99 -0.70 -5.16
CA PHE A 92 -14.79 0.07 -4.84
C PHE A 92 -14.39 -0.08 -3.37
N THR A 93 -15.38 -0.16 -2.48
CA THR A 93 -15.13 -0.48 -1.06
C THR A 93 -14.51 -1.87 -0.91
N GLY A 94 -14.99 -2.86 -1.68
CA GLY A 94 -14.41 -4.20 -1.72
C GLY A 94 -12.98 -4.20 -2.26
N LEU A 95 -12.72 -3.42 -3.31
CA LEU A 95 -11.38 -3.24 -3.88
C LEU A 95 -10.42 -2.60 -2.87
N TRP A 96 -10.85 -1.54 -2.19
CA TRP A 96 -10.07 -0.85 -1.15
C TRP A 96 -9.66 -1.80 -0.02
N ARG A 97 -10.62 -2.56 0.51
CA ARG A 97 -10.36 -3.55 1.57
C ARG A 97 -9.45 -4.66 1.12
N ALA A 98 -9.59 -5.13 -0.12
CA ALA A 98 -8.68 -6.12 -0.69
C ALA A 98 -7.25 -5.57 -0.77
N ARG A 99 -7.08 -4.33 -1.28
CA ARG A 99 -5.78 -3.66 -1.30
C ARG A 99 -5.19 -3.51 0.09
N ALA A 100 -5.97 -3.03 1.07
CA ALA A 100 -5.51 -2.87 2.45
C ALA A 100 -5.08 -4.21 3.09
N ARG A 101 -5.78 -5.31 2.80
CA ARG A 101 -5.35 -6.66 3.24
C ARG A 101 -4.05 -7.09 2.56
N THR A 102 -3.84 -6.74 1.30
CA THR A 102 -2.58 -7.02 0.59
C THR A 102 -1.42 -6.20 1.15
N ASP A 103 -1.65 -4.92 1.45
CA ASP A 103 -0.68 -4.03 2.10
C ASP A 103 -0.21 -4.58 3.46
N ALA A 104 -1.04 -5.35 4.16
CA ALA A 104 -0.67 -5.97 5.42
C ALA A 104 0.26 -7.19 5.26
N ILE A 105 0.37 -7.76 4.05
CA ILE A 105 1.12 -9.00 3.76
C ILE A 105 2.54 -8.70 3.24
N PHE A 106 2.84 -7.45 2.88
CA PHE A 106 4.15 -7.01 2.36
C PHE A 106 4.59 -7.73 1.09
N VAL A 107 3.72 -7.75 0.07
CA VAL A 107 4.02 -8.31 -1.26
C VAL A 107 3.58 -7.37 -2.38
N PRO A 108 4.21 -7.46 -3.58
CA PRO A 108 3.69 -6.85 -4.80
C PRO A 108 2.24 -7.28 -5.09
N TYR A 109 1.44 -6.36 -5.67
CA TYR A 109 0.03 -6.64 -5.95
C TYR A 109 -0.16 -7.74 -6.98
N ASP A 110 0.61 -7.73 -8.06
CA ASP A 110 0.60 -8.76 -9.11
C ASP A 110 0.90 -10.14 -8.54
N LEU A 111 1.91 -10.27 -7.68
CA LEU A 111 2.28 -11.54 -7.07
C LEU A 111 1.11 -12.16 -6.28
N LEU A 112 0.47 -11.38 -5.40
CA LEU A 112 -0.69 -11.87 -4.65
C LEU A 112 -1.83 -12.25 -5.58
N ILE A 113 -2.16 -11.39 -6.55
CA ILE A 113 -3.32 -11.56 -7.42
C ILE A 113 -3.15 -12.79 -8.32
N ASP A 114 -1.99 -12.95 -8.95
CA ASP A 114 -1.67 -14.11 -9.79
C ASP A 114 -1.71 -15.41 -8.98
N PHE A 115 -1.10 -15.40 -7.79
CA PHE A 115 -1.20 -16.53 -6.86
C PHE A 115 -2.67 -16.86 -6.52
N SER A 116 -3.46 -15.85 -6.19
CA SER A 116 -4.84 -16.04 -5.74
C SER A 116 -5.70 -16.67 -6.83
N PHE A 117 -5.52 -16.24 -8.08
CA PHE A 117 -6.20 -16.83 -9.23
C PHE A 117 -5.71 -18.26 -9.50
N ASP A 118 -4.41 -18.52 -9.49
CA ASP A 118 -3.87 -19.89 -9.67
C ASP A 118 -4.38 -20.85 -8.59
N PHE A 119 -4.29 -20.45 -7.33
CA PHE A 119 -4.79 -21.23 -6.19
C PHE A 119 -6.28 -21.55 -6.33
N SER A 120 -7.06 -20.57 -6.83
CA SER A 120 -8.49 -20.76 -7.05
C SER A 120 -8.82 -21.69 -8.23
N SER A 121 -7.97 -21.72 -9.26
CA SER A 121 -8.16 -22.50 -10.49
C SER A 121 -8.21 -24.01 -10.23
N ARG A 122 -7.53 -24.46 -9.17
CA ARG A 122 -7.46 -25.86 -8.72
C ARG A 122 -8.79 -26.37 -8.14
N ARG A 123 -9.81 -25.51 -8.05
CA ARG A 123 -11.14 -25.83 -7.50
C ARG A 123 -12.22 -25.53 -8.53
N LYS A 124 -13.23 -26.39 -8.64
CA LYS A 124 -14.41 -26.10 -9.46
C LYS A 124 -15.16 -24.89 -8.89
N ARG A 125 -15.20 -23.79 -9.62
CA ARG A 125 -15.96 -22.58 -9.29
C ARG A 125 -16.85 -22.19 -10.45
N TYR A 126 -18.04 -21.73 -10.14
CA TYR A 126 -18.98 -21.21 -11.15
C TYR A 126 -18.67 -19.75 -11.52
N TRP A 127 -18.07 -18.98 -10.59
CA TRP A 127 -17.75 -17.56 -10.77
C TRP A 127 -16.28 -17.27 -10.48
N ASN A 128 -15.72 -16.30 -11.21
CA ASN A 128 -14.39 -15.75 -10.94
C ASN A 128 -14.35 -15.05 -9.58
N MET A 129 -13.16 -15.03 -8.97
CA MET A 129 -12.99 -14.41 -7.66
C MET A 129 -13.13 -12.89 -7.75
N LEU A 130 -13.96 -12.31 -6.90
CA LEU A 130 -14.00 -10.86 -6.67
C LEU A 130 -12.77 -10.40 -5.85
N PRO A 131 -12.41 -9.10 -5.85
CA PRO A 131 -11.24 -8.62 -5.11
C PRO A 131 -11.22 -9.02 -3.63
N GLN A 132 -12.37 -8.97 -2.96
CA GLN A 132 -12.51 -9.35 -1.54
C GLN A 132 -12.26 -10.85 -1.26
N GLN A 133 -12.18 -11.67 -2.31
CA GLN A 133 -12.00 -13.13 -2.24
C GLN A 133 -10.58 -13.57 -2.59
N LEU A 134 -9.65 -12.64 -2.86
CA LEU A 134 -8.25 -12.95 -3.21
C LEU A 134 -7.49 -13.62 -2.06
N HIS A 135 -7.68 -13.12 -0.85
CA HIS A 135 -7.01 -13.64 0.34
C HIS A 135 -7.69 -14.88 0.91
N ALA A 136 -6.98 -15.52 1.84
CA ALA A 136 -7.52 -16.64 2.60
C ALA A 136 -8.84 -16.31 3.30
N SER A 137 -9.72 -17.32 3.35
CA SER A 137 -10.92 -17.37 4.19
C SER A 137 -10.66 -18.31 5.36
N GLU A 138 -11.48 -18.24 6.41
CA GLU A 138 -11.34 -19.10 7.60
C GLU A 138 -11.28 -20.60 7.25
N ARG A 139 -12.01 -21.02 6.21
CA ARG A 139 -12.08 -22.44 5.80
C ARG A 139 -10.85 -22.94 5.05
N ASN A 140 -10.04 -22.06 4.47
CA ASN A 140 -8.89 -22.46 3.66
C ASN A 140 -7.60 -21.74 4.08
N ALA A 141 -7.58 -21.11 5.25
CA ALA A 141 -6.46 -20.31 5.74
C ALA A 141 -5.14 -21.09 5.74
N GLU A 142 -5.14 -22.27 6.36
CA GLU A 142 -3.95 -23.13 6.45
C GLU A 142 -3.38 -23.48 5.07
N ALA A 143 -4.21 -24.06 4.20
CA ALA A 143 -3.79 -24.46 2.86
C ALA A 143 -3.39 -23.26 1.98
N TRP A 144 -4.07 -22.12 2.11
CA TRP A 144 -3.74 -20.91 1.35
C TRP A 144 -2.37 -20.37 1.78
N TRP A 145 -2.12 -20.26 3.10
CA TRP A 145 -0.85 -19.77 3.62
C TRP A 145 0.32 -20.70 3.33
N ALA A 146 0.14 -22.02 3.44
CA ALA A 146 1.20 -22.98 3.15
C ALA A 146 1.73 -22.82 1.71
N VAL A 147 0.83 -22.79 0.72
CA VAL A 147 1.21 -22.66 -0.70
C VAL A 147 1.66 -21.23 -1.02
N PHE A 148 1.06 -20.22 -0.36
CA PHE A 148 1.44 -18.83 -0.58
C PHE A 148 2.86 -18.53 -0.11
N LEU A 149 3.23 -19.02 1.09
CA LEU A 149 4.55 -18.76 1.67
C LEU A 149 5.65 -19.39 0.82
N GLU A 150 5.47 -20.63 0.37
CA GLU A 150 6.40 -21.29 -0.58
C GLU A 150 6.59 -20.44 -1.85
N ARG A 151 5.48 -19.96 -2.43
CA ARG A 151 5.52 -19.12 -3.64
C ARG A 151 6.21 -17.77 -3.41
N VAL A 152 6.00 -17.16 -2.24
CA VAL A 152 6.61 -15.89 -1.86
C VAL A 152 8.11 -16.06 -1.62
N GLU A 153 8.54 -17.12 -0.94
CA GLU A 153 9.95 -17.39 -0.68
C GLU A 153 10.79 -17.43 -1.97
N ASP A 154 10.25 -18.05 -3.02
CA ASP A 154 10.91 -18.11 -4.34
C ASP A 154 10.96 -16.77 -5.08
N LEU A 155 9.87 -16.00 -5.02
CA LEU A 155 9.68 -14.83 -5.89
C LEU A 155 10.08 -13.50 -5.24
N LEU A 156 9.95 -13.39 -3.92
CA LEU A 156 10.21 -12.14 -3.21
C LEU A 156 11.66 -11.66 -3.41
N PRO A 157 12.70 -12.52 -3.37
CA PRO A 157 14.08 -12.08 -3.65
C PRO A 157 14.25 -11.47 -5.04
N ILE A 158 13.52 -11.97 -6.05
CA ILE A 158 13.54 -11.43 -7.41
C ILE A 158 12.86 -10.05 -7.43
N CYS A 159 11.72 -9.91 -6.76
CA CYS A 159 11.02 -8.64 -6.62
C CYS A 159 11.87 -7.59 -5.87
N MET A 160 12.56 -8.01 -4.79
CA MET A 160 13.43 -7.15 -3.99
C MET A 160 14.59 -6.56 -4.78
N LYS A 161 15.10 -7.26 -5.80
CA LYS A 161 16.13 -6.71 -6.70
C LYS A 161 15.64 -5.47 -7.45
N ARG A 162 14.36 -5.44 -7.84
CA ARG A 162 13.72 -4.32 -8.57
C ARG A 162 13.41 -3.12 -7.69
N VAL A 163 13.11 -3.34 -6.41
CA VAL A 163 12.90 -2.25 -5.43
C VAL A 163 14.09 -1.29 -5.43
N GLY A 164 15.28 -1.81 -5.72
CA GLY A 164 16.49 -1.01 -5.79
C GLY A 164 16.55 0.04 -6.92
N GLU A 165 15.55 0.08 -7.80
CA GLU A 165 15.46 1.07 -8.86
C GLU A 165 14.74 2.34 -8.39
N MET A 166 14.05 2.31 -7.24
CA MET A 166 13.19 3.41 -6.79
C MET A 166 13.98 4.64 -6.29
N PRO A 167 13.82 5.82 -6.91
CA PRO A 167 14.51 7.03 -6.46
C PRO A 167 14.14 7.49 -5.05
N HIS A 168 12.94 7.15 -4.57
CA HIS A 168 12.41 7.57 -3.26
C HIS A 168 13.23 7.10 -2.06
N TYR A 169 14.00 6.01 -2.21
CA TYR A 169 14.82 5.44 -1.14
C TYR A 169 16.31 5.73 -1.31
N ARG A 170 16.69 6.51 -2.33
CA ARG A 170 18.08 6.86 -2.58
C ARG A 170 18.51 8.04 -1.70
N MET A 171 19.79 8.09 -1.33
CA MET A 171 20.36 9.09 -0.43
C MET A 171 20.16 10.52 -0.93
N GLU A 172 20.16 10.75 -2.25
CA GLU A 172 19.87 12.07 -2.80
C GLU A 172 18.44 12.57 -2.48
N ASN A 173 17.51 11.70 -2.10
CA ASN A 173 16.12 12.01 -1.77
C ASN A 173 15.75 11.68 -0.30
N ASP A 174 16.74 11.40 0.55
CA ASP A 174 16.48 11.05 1.95
C ASP A 174 16.00 12.27 2.73
N LEU A 175 14.79 12.17 3.27
CA LEU A 175 14.19 13.14 4.19
C LEU A 175 14.04 12.55 5.59
N ASP A 176 14.72 11.42 5.84
CA ASP A 176 14.62 10.61 7.05
C ASP A 176 13.17 10.24 7.42
N LEU A 177 12.37 9.94 6.40
CA LEU A 177 10.98 9.54 6.59
C LEU A 177 10.90 8.12 7.19
N PRO A 178 9.89 7.81 8.03
CA PRO A 178 9.68 6.46 8.54
C PRO A 178 9.77 5.33 7.49
N PRO A 179 9.14 5.43 6.29
CA PRO A 179 9.31 4.40 5.25
C PRO A 179 10.73 4.28 4.71
N GLN A 180 11.51 5.38 4.66
CA GLN A 180 12.91 5.38 4.22
C GLN A 180 13.80 4.70 5.27
N ARG A 181 13.64 5.06 6.54
CA ARG A 181 14.34 4.38 7.65
C ARG A 181 14.03 2.88 7.68
N HIS A 182 12.76 2.51 7.55
CA HIS A 182 12.36 1.11 7.52
C HIS A 182 12.98 0.35 6.34
N PHE A 183 12.98 0.95 5.13
CA PHE A 183 13.66 0.36 3.98
C PHE A 183 15.16 0.15 4.25
N ARG A 184 15.86 1.16 4.80
CA ARG A 184 17.29 1.05 5.14
C ARG A 184 17.55 -0.07 6.14
N THR A 185 16.71 -0.21 7.18
CA THR A 185 16.80 -1.31 8.14
C THR A 185 16.66 -2.67 7.47
N LEU A 186 15.70 -2.83 6.56
CA LEU A 186 15.53 -4.07 5.80
C LEU A 186 16.74 -4.35 4.91
N MET A 187 17.26 -3.33 4.20
CA MET A 187 18.46 -3.50 3.36
C MET A 187 19.69 -3.93 4.17
N LEU A 188 19.90 -3.35 5.35
CA LEU A 188 20.98 -3.75 6.24
C LEU A 188 20.78 -5.17 6.79
N SER A 189 19.54 -5.58 7.05
CA SER A 189 19.22 -6.95 7.46
C SER A 189 19.53 -7.94 6.33
N GLU A 190 19.11 -7.64 5.10
CA GLU A 190 19.43 -8.48 3.93
C GLU A 190 20.95 -8.60 3.73
N MET A 191 21.69 -7.49 3.84
CA MET A 191 23.15 -7.49 3.70
C MET A 191 23.86 -8.41 4.73
N ARG A 192 23.31 -8.53 5.95
CA ARG A 192 23.85 -9.44 6.98
C ARG A 192 23.65 -10.92 6.66
N HIS A 193 22.62 -11.24 5.89
CA HIS A 193 22.23 -12.62 5.57
C HIS A 193 22.61 -13.03 4.14
N GLU A 194 23.02 -12.08 3.30
CA GLU A 194 23.47 -12.34 1.93
C GLU A 194 24.88 -12.96 1.93
N ASN A 195 25.07 -14.03 1.15
CA ASN A 195 26.34 -14.76 1.06
C ASN A 195 27.42 -14.05 0.22
N ARG A 196 27.15 -12.84 -0.29
CA ARG A 196 28.11 -12.07 -1.10
C ARG A 196 29.14 -11.38 -0.23
N MET A 197 30.31 -11.08 -0.82
CA MET A 197 31.34 -10.32 -0.11
C MET A 197 30.83 -8.93 0.26
N LEU A 198 31.14 -8.46 1.48
CA LEU A 198 30.68 -7.14 1.95
C LEU A 198 31.07 -6.01 0.99
N ALA A 199 32.27 -6.07 0.38
CA ALA A 199 32.71 -5.10 -0.62
C ALA A 199 31.79 -5.05 -1.86
N GLU A 200 31.30 -6.20 -2.35
CA GLU A 200 30.34 -6.25 -3.46
C GLU A 200 28.98 -5.69 -3.07
N GLN A 201 28.54 -5.95 -1.84
CA GLN A 201 27.29 -5.44 -1.33
C GLN A 201 27.36 -3.91 -1.14
N ILE A 202 28.50 -3.38 -0.65
CA ILE A 202 28.76 -1.93 -0.57
C ILE A 202 28.77 -1.32 -1.97
N ALA A 203 29.46 -1.94 -2.94
CA ALA A 203 29.47 -1.47 -4.33
C ALA A 203 28.03 -1.34 -4.88
N ASP A 204 27.20 -2.39 -4.74
CA ASP A 204 25.81 -2.38 -5.22
C ASP A 204 24.92 -1.38 -4.45
N ARG A 205 24.88 -1.45 -3.12
CA ARG A 205 23.89 -0.75 -2.29
C ARG A 205 24.26 0.69 -1.94
N VAL A 206 25.56 1.01 -1.85
CA VAL A 206 26.06 2.35 -1.49
C VAL A 206 26.48 3.12 -2.73
N LEU A 207 27.32 2.53 -3.60
CA LEU A 207 27.93 3.27 -4.70
C LEU A 207 27.02 3.32 -5.95
N VAL A 208 26.49 2.16 -6.36
CA VAL A 208 25.66 2.05 -7.58
C VAL A 208 24.24 2.54 -7.33
N LYS A 209 23.55 1.98 -6.31
CA LYS A 209 22.15 2.26 -6.04
C LYS A 209 21.90 3.41 -5.05
N ARG A 210 22.90 3.75 -4.22
CA ARG A 210 22.84 4.83 -3.22
C ARG A 210 21.66 4.71 -2.26
N HIS A 211 21.35 3.51 -1.76
CA HIS A 211 20.31 3.29 -0.75
C HIS A 211 20.78 3.46 0.68
N LEU A 212 22.09 3.26 0.89
CA LEU A 212 22.72 3.29 2.19
C LEU A 212 23.90 4.25 2.15
N THR A 213 24.22 4.81 3.30
CA THR A 213 25.51 5.48 3.50
C THR A 213 26.62 4.45 3.64
N LEU A 214 27.85 4.87 3.35
CA LEU A 214 29.03 4.03 3.56
C LEU A 214 29.18 3.62 5.03
N ASP A 215 28.94 4.54 5.97
CA ASP A 215 29.01 4.28 7.41
C ASP A 215 28.02 3.18 7.85
N GLN A 216 26.77 3.26 7.39
CA GLN A 216 25.76 2.23 7.65
C GLN A 216 26.21 0.85 7.17
N ALA A 217 26.76 0.75 5.96
CA ALA A 217 27.19 -0.53 5.41
C ALA A 217 28.48 -1.06 6.08
N LEU A 218 29.44 -0.19 6.37
CA LEU A 218 30.68 -0.55 7.08
C LEU A 218 30.43 -0.96 8.54
N SER A 219 29.31 -0.54 9.14
CA SER A 219 28.90 -1.03 10.46
C SER A 219 28.65 -2.55 10.50
N LEU A 220 28.47 -3.19 9.34
CA LEU A 220 28.32 -4.64 9.20
C LEU A 220 29.66 -5.38 9.12
N ALA A 221 30.78 -4.67 8.96
CA ALA A 221 32.09 -5.29 8.92
C ALA A 221 32.43 -5.94 10.28
N PRO A 222 33.06 -7.12 10.29
CA PRO A 222 33.63 -7.70 11.50
C PRO A 222 34.52 -6.71 12.24
N ALA A 223 34.62 -6.84 13.56
CA ALA A 223 35.36 -5.89 14.40
C ALA A 223 36.87 -5.84 14.09
N ASP A 224 37.41 -6.92 13.54
CA ASP A 224 38.80 -7.11 13.13
C ASP A 224 39.06 -6.79 11.64
N ALA A 225 38.01 -6.47 10.87
CA ALA A 225 38.17 -6.16 9.45
C ALA A 225 38.76 -4.76 9.23
N ASP A 226 39.69 -4.65 8.29
CA ASP A 226 40.17 -3.34 7.81
C ASP A 226 39.08 -2.68 6.95
N ARG A 227 38.36 -1.74 7.56
CA ARG A 227 37.28 -0.99 6.90
C ARG A 227 37.78 -0.17 5.71
N ILE A 228 39.03 0.29 5.73
CA ILE A 228 39.64 1.06 4.63
C ILE A 228 39.85 0.14 3.44
N GLU A 229 40.38 -1.07 3.66
CA GLU A 229 40.56 -2.06 2.60
C GLU A 229 39.20 -2.47 1.97
N VAL A 230 38.18 -2.72 2.81
CA VAL A 230 36.83 -3.05 2.35
C VAL A 230 36.24 -1.94 1.48
N GLU A 231 36.39 -0.68 1.89
CA GLU A 231 35.93 0.48 1.12
C GLU A 231 36.68 0.60 -0.22
N GLN A 232 38.02 0.49 -0.22
CA GLN A 232 38.82 0.56 -1.43
C GLN A 232 38.44 -0.54 -2.43
N ARG A 233 38.23 -1.76 -1.94
CA ARG A 233 37.78 -2.88 -2.78
C ARG A 233 36.38 -2.63 -3.34
N ALA A 234 35.46 -2.09 -2.55
CA ALA A 234 34.12 -1.76 -3.01
C ALA A 234 34.15 -0.69 -4.14
N LYS A 235 35.00 0.34 -4.00
CA LYS A 235 35.23 1.34 -5.04
C LYS A 235 35.78 0.72 -6.32
N ALA A 236 36.80 -0.12 -6.21
CA ALA A 236 37.36 -0.83 -7.37
C ALA A 236 36.32 -1.71 -8.08
N ILE A 237 35.45 -2.41 -7.33
CA ILE A 237 34.35 -3.22 -7.90
C ILE A 237 33.32 -2.35 -8.63
N ALA A 238 32.97 -1.18 -8.08
CA ALA A 238 32.01 -0.28 -8.70
C ALA A 238 32.56 0.42 -9.96
N GLU A 239 33.88 0.63 -10.02
CA GLU A 239 34.58 1.19 -11.19
C GLU A 239 34.81 0.16 -12.29
N ASP A 240 34.92 -1.12 -11.93
CA ASP A 240 34.89 -2.20 -12.91
C ASP A 240 33.54 -2.18 -13.63
N ARG A 241 33.56 -2.10 -14.96
CA ARG A 241 32.41 -1.75 -15.83
C ARG A 241 31.28 -2.81 -15.85
N ALA A 242 31.27 -3.71 -14.87
CA ALA A 242 30.24 -4.70 -14.63
C ALA A 242 28.93 -4.09 -14.10
N TRP A 243 28.95 -2.83 -13.62
CA TRP A 243 27.79 -2.18 -13.01
C TRP A 243 27.36 -0.93 -13.77
N GLU A 244 26.06 -0.85 -14.09
CA GLU A 244 25.47 0.38 -14.61
C GLU A 244 25.10 1.29 -13.44
N ILE A 245 25.87 2.37 -13.25
CA ILE A 245 25.61 3.37 -12.22
C ILE A 245 24.26 4.04 -12.51
N GLN A 246 23.35 3.94 -11.55
CA GLN A 246 22.02 4.53 -11.69
C GLN A 246 22.13 6.06 -11.78
N PRO A 247 21.46 6.73 -12.74
CA PRO A 247 21.50 8.19 -12.84
C PRO A 247 20.96 8.82 -11.56
N ILE A 248 21.50 9.98 -11.19
CA ILE A 248 20.97 10.76 -10.06
C ILE A 248 19.60 11.30 -10.47
N THR A 249 18.57 10.93 -9.72
CA THR A 249 17.20 11.37 -9.95
C THR A 249 16.72 12.10 -8.72
N LYS A 250 16.80 13.43 -8.74
CA LYS A 250 16.30 14.27 -7.65
C LYS A 250 14.77 14.41 -7.78
N LEU A 251 14.06 14.00 -6.75
CA LEU A 251 12.60 14.10 -6.66
C LEU A 251 12.18 15.44 -6.04
N ASP A 252 10.95 15.86 -6.33
CA ASP A 252 10.31 16.94 -5.58
C ASP A 252 9.89 16.43 -4.20
N GLU A 253 9.85 17.31 -3.19
CA GLU A 253 9.39 16.94 -1.85
C GLU A 253 7.94 16.41 -1.85
N ALA A 254 7.10 16.83 -2.80
CA ALA A 254 5.74 16.34 -2.96
C ALA A 254 5.68 14.87 -3.43
N ASP A 255 6.70 14.41 -4.18
CA ASP A 255 6.80 13.00 -4.59
C ASP A 255 7.17 12.11 -3.39
N LEU A 256 7.76 12.69 -2.34
CA LEU A 256 8.18 11.99 -1.14
C LEU A 256 7.10 11.97 -0.05
N LEU A 257 5.87 12.40 -0.34
CA LEU A 257 4.76 12.35 0.59
C LEU A 257 4.35 10.88 0.85
N PRO A 258 4.48 10.38 2.10
CA PRO A 258 4.06 9.01 2.42
C PRO A 258 2.58 8.81 2.14
N SER A 259 2.17 7.56 1.94
CA SER A 259 0.79 7.26 1.56
C SER A 259 -0.24 7.78 2.55
N CYS A 260 0.04 7.70 3.86
CA CYS A 260 -0.85 8.19 4.89
C CYS A 260 -0.91 9.73 5.02
N PHE A 261 -0.15 10.49 4.21
CA PHE A 261 -0.10 11.95 4.31
C PHE A 261 -1.50 12.57 4.16
N ALA A 262 -1.80 13.52 5.04
CA ALA A 262 -3.08 14.23 5.16
C ALA A 262 -4.31 13.37 5.55
N VAL A 263 -4.15 12.08 5.88
CA VAL A 263 -5.27 11.24 6.35
C VAL A 263 -5.49 11.45 7.85
N ALA A 264 -6.33 12.43 8.19
CA ALA A 264 -6.57 12.92 9.55
C ALA A 264 -6.77 11.82 10.60
N GLU A 265 -7.61 10.82 10.32
CA GLU A 265 -7.97 9.78 11.29
C GLU A 265 -6.81 8.84 11.66
N THR A 266 -5.71 8.87 10.89
CA THR A 266 -4.55 7.98 11.08
C THR A 266 -3.38 8.67 11.79
N ILE A 267 -3.46 9.99 12.01
CA ILE A 267 -2.38 10.80 12.59
C ILE A 267 -2.39 10.61 14.11
N ASN A 268 -1.30 10.06 14.64
CA ASN A 268 -1.12 9.90 16.09
C ASN A 268 0.31 10.21 16.52
N GLU A 269 0.57 11.42 17.00
CA GLU A 269 1.91 11.87 17.40
C GLU A 269 2.49 11.16 18.63
N SER A 270 1.69 10.35 19.33
CA SER A 270 2.16 9.53 20.46
C SER A 270 2.61 8.13 20.03
N ARG A 271 2.50 7.79 18.74
CA ARG A 271 2.79 6.44 18.25
C ARG A 271 3.46 6.45 16.87
N ALA A 272 4.35 5.48 16.68
CA ALA A 272 4.90 5.17 15.37
C ALA A 272 3.81 4.89 14.31
N PRO A 273 3.99 5.35 13.06
CA PRO A 273 5.17 6.05 12.55
C PRO A 273 5.13 7.58 12.72
N CYS A 274 4.07 8.15 13.29
CA CYS A 274 3.87 9.61 13.30
C CYS A 274 4.74 10.34 14.33
N ASP A 275 5.02 9.73 15.48
CA ASP A 275 5.89 10.25 16.55
C ASP A 275 7.30 10.66 16.08
N THR A 276 7.80 10.01 15.04
CA THR A 276 9.15 10.19 14.49
C THR A 276 9.13 10.74 13.06
N CYS A 277 7.97 11.14 12.55
CA CYS A 277 7.81 11.62 11.17
C CYS A 277 8.07 13.12 11.06
N VAL A 278 9.08 13.51 10.28
CA VAL A 278 9.42 14.93 10.04
C VAL A 278 8.30 15.73 9.36
N LEU A 279 7.34 15.04 8.74
CA LEU A 279 6.19 15.68 8.07
C LEU A 279 4.95 15.80 8.98
N ALA A 280 4.99 15.39 10.25
CA ALA A 280 3.80 15.32 11.12
C ALA A 280 3.03 16.66 11.20
N ALA A 281 3.73 17.77 11.42
CA ALA A 281 3.13 19.10 11.49
C ALA A 281 2.44 19.50 10.18
N ARG A 282 3.11 19.32 9.04
CA ARG A 282 2.54 19.61 7.71
C ARG A 282 1.39 18.67 7.36
N CYS A 283 1.49 17.40 7.75
CA CYS A 283 0.46 16.39 7.58
C CYS A 283 -0.84 16.81 8.29
N LYS A 284 -0.75 17.33 9.52
CA LYS A 284 -1.90 17.88 10.26
C LYS A 284 -2.55 19.08 9.55
N GLN A 285 -1.75 20.01 9.05
CA GLN A 285 -2.25 21.18 8.32
C GLN A 285 -2.99 20.77 7.05
N ALA A 286 -2.37 19.92 6.23
CA ALA A 286 -2.98 19.39 5.01
C ALA A 286 -4.23 18.53 5.30
N ALA A 287 -4.25 17.80 6.42
CA ALA A 287 -5.42 17.04 6.86
C ALA A 287 -6.59 17.96 7.24
N ALA A 288 -6.32 19.07 7.95
CA ALA A 288 -7.33 20.08 8.28
C ALA A 288 -7.89 20.73 7.02
N GLU A 289 -7.03 21.07 6.06
CA GLU A 289 -7.43 21.59 4.76
C GLU A 289 -8.31 20.60 3.99
N ALA A 290 -7.92 19.32 3.92
CA ALA A 290 -8.73 18.29 3.27
C ALA A 290 -10.12 18.16 3.93
N ILE A 291 -10.21 18.26 5.25
CA ILE A 291 -11.48 18.26 5.98
C ILE A 291 -12.33 19.47 5.60
N GLU A 292 -11.75 20.67 5.62
CA GLU A 292 -12.46 21.91 5.27
C GLU A 292 -12.99 21.87 3.84
N ILE A 293 -12.17 21.44 2.88
CA ILE A 293 -12.59 21.26 1.49
C ILE A 293 -13.74 20.25 1.39
N THR A 294 -13.67 19.16 2.15
CA THR A 294 -14.73 18.13 2.18
C THR A 294 -16.04 18.71 2.72
N ILE A 295 -15.99 19.46 3.84
CA ILE A 295 -17.15 20.15 4.41
C ILE A 295 -17.74 21.11 3.38
N ARG A 296 -16.93 21.95 2.76
CA ARG A 296 -17.37 22.92 1.74
C ARG A 296 -18.02 22.25 0.53
N ARG A 297 -17.49 21.11 0.06
CA ARG A 297 -17.99 20.41 -1.14
C ARG A 297 -19.17 19.48 -0.87
N LYS A 298 -19.31 18.94 0.34
CA LYS A 298 -20.27 17.85 0.65
C LYS A 298 -21.15 18.12 1.87
N GLY A 299 -20.97 19.23 2.57
CA GLY A 299 -21.75 19.62 3.75
C GLY A 299 -21.35 18.92 5.06
N SER A 300 -20.38 18.00 5.04
CA SER A 300 -19.93 17.25 6.22
C SER A 300 -18.47 16.82 6.06
N ALA A 301 -17.73 16.74 7.18
CA ALA A 301 -16.35 16.25 7.22
C ALA A 301 -16.23 14.75 6.87
N SER A 302 -17.32 14.00 7.00
CA SER A 302 -17.44 12.60 6.58
C SER A 302 -18.87 12.33 6.07
N PRO A 303 -19.14 12.59 4.78
CA PRO A 303 -20.47 12.41 4.19
C PRO A 303 -20.99 10.98 4.37
N VAL A 304 -20.14 9.99 4.11
CA VAL A 304 -20.49 8.57 4.20
C VAL A 304 -20.84 8.13 5.62
N LEU A 305 -20.13 8.62 6.64
CA LEU A 305 -20.45 8.34 8.04
C LEU A 305 -21.79 9.00 8.42
N THR A 306 -22.02 10.22 7.95
CA THR A 306 -23.25 10.98 8.21
C THR A 306 -24.46 10.25 7.62
N GLU A 307 -24.41 9.90 6.35
CA GLU A 307 -25.44 9.11 5.66
C GLU A 307 -25.68 7.75 6.33
N SER A 308 -24.61 7.07 6.76
CA SER A 308 -24.72 5.79 7.46
C SER A 308 -25.45 5.92 8.79
N ARG A 309 -25.13 6.96 9.58
CA ARG A 309 -25.79 7.27 10.86
C ARG A 309 -27.27 7.60 10.66
N GLU A 310 -27.60 8.39 9.65
CA GLU A 310 -28.98 8.73 9.31
C GLU A 310 -29.79 7.50 8.88
N ARG A 311 -29.19 6.62 8.06
CA ARG A 311 -29.82 5.36 7.66
C ARG A 311 -30.10 4.47 8.87
N ILE A 312 -29.12 4.32 9.79
CA ILE A 312 -29.31 3.56 11.03
C ILE A 312 -30.46 4.16 11.85
N ARG A 313 -30.48 5.49 12.05
CA ARG A 313 -31.56 6.18 12.77
C ARG A 313 -32.93 5.93 12.14
N ARG A 314 -33.04 6.02 10.81
CA ARG A 314 -34.29 5.72 10.06
C ARG A 314 -34.74 4.27 10.26
N ASN A 315 -33.81 3.32 10.14
CA ASN A 315 -34.10 1.91 10.33
C ASN A 315 -34.56 1.61 11.77
N THR A 316 -33.91 2.18 12.78
CA THR A 316 -34.31 2.04 14.19
C THR A 316 -35.68 2.67 14.45
N LYS A 317 -35.98 3.83 13.87
CA LYS A 317 -37.30 4.47 13.99
C LYS A 317 -38.39 3.59 13.38
N SER A 318 -38.17 3.07 12.17
CA SER A 318 -39.09 2.16 11.47
C SER A 318 -39.31 0.85 12.23
N PHE A 319 -38.25 0.25 12.77
CA PHE A 319 -38.36 -0.94 13.60
C PHE A 319 -39.18 -0.67 14.87
N ARG A 320 -38.95 0.46 15.56
CA ARG A 320 -39.70 0.85 16.76
C ARG A 320 -41.17 1.15 16.46
N SER A 321 -41.48 1.78 15.32
CA SER A 321 -42.88 2.01 14.92
C SER A 321 -43.57 0.69 14.63
N ASN A 322 -42.95 -0.20 13.85
CA ASN A 322 -43.53 -1.49 13.48
C ASN A 322 -43.74 -2.40 14.70
N LYS A 323 -42.82 -2.36 15.68
CA LYS A 323 -42.98 -3.09 16.93
C LYS A 323 -44.15 -2.55 17.78
N LYS A 324 -44.41 -1.24 17.76
CA LYS A 324 -45.57 -0.64 18.44
C LYS A 324 -46.88 -1.01 17.74
N THR A 325 -46.94 -1.05 16.42
CA THR A 325 -48.13 -1.50 15.68
C THR A 325 -48.38 -3.00 15.88
N SER A 326 -47.33 -3.83 15.92
CA SER A 326 -47.49 -5.28 16.13
C SER A 326 -47.85 -5.65 17.57
N SER A 327 -47.41 -4.87 18.57
CA SER A 327 -47.80 -5.06 19.97
C SER A 327 -49.20 -4.52 20.26
N GLY A 328 -49.59 -3.39 19.66
CA GLY A 328 -50.96 -2.87 19.75
C GLY A 328 -52.01 -3.74 19.05
N ALA A 329 -51.64 -4.47 17.99
CA ALA A 329 -52.53 -5.42 17.33
C ALA A 329 -52.78 -6.70 18.16
N SER A 330 -51.88 -7.03 19.10
CA SER A 330 -52.03 -8.20 19.97
C SER A 330 -52.87 -7.91 21.21
N GLU A 331 -53.08 -6.64 21.58
CA GLU A 331 -53.94 -6.23 22.70
C GLU A 331 -55.41 -6.01 22.32
N GLN A 332 -55.75 -6.01 21.02
CA GLN A 332 -57.12 -5.86 20.53
C GLN A 332 -57.83 -7.20 20.22
N LEU A 333 -57.22 -8.33 20.60
CA LEU A 333 -57.75 -9.69 20.37
C LEU A 333 -58.17 -10.43 21.64
N HIS A 334 -58.38 -9.71 22.76
CA HIS A 334 -58.89 -10.28 24.00
C HIS A 334 -60.19 -9.63 24.48
#